data_AF-A0A933SCI2-F1
#
_entry.id   AF-A0A933SCI2-F1
#
_cell.length_a   1.000
_cell.length_b   1.000
_cell.length_c   1.000
_cell.angle_alpha   90.00
_cell.angle_beta   90.00
_cell.angle_gamma   90.00
#
_symmetry.space_group_name_H-M   'P 1'
#
loop_
_entity.id
_entity.type
_entity.pdbx_description
1 polymer ?
#
loop_
_entity_poly.entity_id
_entity_poly.type
_entity_poly.pdbx_seq_one_letter_code
_entity_poly.pdbx_strand_id
1 'polypeptide(L)'
;MTQPPRSIVALGVLLMTFSTTGASDAAVRFVVEVPARTPAAGVLHLSGDRPELGSWSGTGLALVRGQDGLWRGSLELAAGTAFEFKVTRGSWDSVEKDAQGGELANRRATASGGEDTVRVKVAAWRDQTEKPASREHTITGTLRRHELFVSKHVASRDILVWLPPAYERDVTRRYPVVYFHDGQNVFDGATSFIPGQEWRADEAADGLIRAHRIPPVILVGIPNTSARVDEYTWENGGPRGGGRSPEYLKFMTEELMPWVNANYRTL
;
A
#
# COMPACT_ATOMS: atom_id res chain seq x y z
N MET A 1 11.18 -52.54 -69.52
CA MET A 1 11.29 -51.39 -68.60
C MET A 1 10.12 -51.45 -67.63
N THR A 2 10.36 -52.00 -66.45
CA THR A 2 9.37 -52.27 -65.40
C THR A 2 9.82 -51.54 -64.13
N GLN A 3 9.01 -50.60 -63.63
CA GLN A 3 9.31 -49.90 -62.37
C GLN A 3 9.16 -50.83 -61.16
N PRO A 4 9.99 -50.69 -60.11
CA PRO A 4 9.79 -51.40 -58.84
C PRO A 4 8.75 -50.70 -57.94
N PRO A 5 8.13 -51.41 -56.98
CA PRO A 5 7.03 -50.90 -56.18
C PRO A 5 7.51 -49.95 -55.06
N ARG A 6 6.72 -48.90 -54.81
CA ARG A 6 6.91 -47.95 -53.70
C ARG A 6 6.42 -48.58 -52.39
N SER A 7 7.31 -48.70 -51.41
CA SER A 7 6.97 -49.06 -50.03
C SER A 7 6.40 -47.84 -49.30
N ILE A 8 5.20 -47.94 -48.75
CA ILE A 8 4.61 -46.94 -47.85
C ILE A 8 5.00 -47.32 -46.42
N VAL A 9 5.84 -46.50 -45.79
CA VAL A 9 6.14 -46.59 -44.35
C VAL A 9 5.01 -45.87 -43.62
N ALA A 10 4.18 -46.60 -42.88
CA ALA A 10 3.18 -46.03 -42.00
C ALA A 10 3.86 -45.56 -40.70
N LEU A 11 3.97 -44.24 -40.52
CA LEU A 11 4.47 -43.62 -39.30
C LEU A 11 3.32 -43.60 -38.27
N GLY A 12 3.37 -44.51 -37.28
CA GLY A 12 2.43 -44.52 -36.16
C GLY A 12 2.73 -43.37 -35.21
N VAL A 13 1.85 -42.37 -35.17
CA VAL A 13 1.88 -41.30 -34.16
C VAL A 13 1.20 -41.83 -32.90
N LEU A 14 2.00 -42.12 -31.88
CA LEU A 14 1.52 -42.43 -30.53
C LEU A 14 1.08 -41.13 -29.86
N LEU A 15 -0.22 -40.85 -29.85
CA LEU A 15 -0.80 -39.77 -29.04
C LEU A 15 -0.75 -40.17 -27.56
N MET A 16 0.26 -39.73 -26.81
CA MET A 16 0.21 -39.73 -25.35
C MET A 16 -0.71 -38.60 -24.90
N THR A 17 -1.92 -38.94 -24.47
CA THR A 17 -2.80 -38.01 -23.77
C THR A 17 -2.26 -37.76 -22.36
N PHE A 18 -1.57 -36.64 -22.16
CA PHE A 18 -1.35 -36.11 -20.81
C PHE A 18 -2.67 -35.53 -20.33
N SER A 19 -3.37 -36.24 -19.46
CA SER A 19 -4.45 -35.65 -18.66
C SER A 19 -3.81 -34.73 -17.63
N THR A 20 -3.65 -33.44 -17.95
CA THR A 20 -3.46 -32.42 -16.93
C THR A 20 -4.73 -32.40 -16.10
N THR A 21 -4.65 -32.94 -14.88
CA THR A 21 -5.66 -32.66 -13.85
C THR A 21 -5.50 -31.18 -13.53
N GLY A 22 -6.20 -30.32 -14.27
CA GLY A 22 -6.33 -28.91 -13.91
C GLY A 22 -6.95 -28.87 -12.52
N ALA A 23 -6.29 -28.18 -11.58
CA ALA A 23 -6.95 -27.82 -10.34
C ALA A 23 -8.24 -27.10 -10.73
N SER A 24 -9.39 -27.66 -10.35
CA SER A 24 -10.66 -26.99 -10.59
C SER A 24 -10.63 -25.64 -9.87
N ASP A 25 -10.97 -24.56 -10.57
CA ASP A 25 -11.15 -23.26 -9.94
C ASP A 25 -12.18 -23.40 -8.80
N ALA A 26 -11.80 -22.89 -7.64
CA ALA A 26 -12.60 -22.92 -6.44
C ALA A 26 -13.19 -21.54 -6.19
N ALA A 27 -14.53 -21.48 -6.20
CA ALA A 27 -15.27 -20.28 -5.90
C ALA A 27 -15.19 -19.97 -4.40
N VAL A 28 -14.39 -18.97 -4.03
CA VAL A 28 -14.34 -18.42 -2.68
C VAL A 28 -15.37 -17.31 -2.57
N ARG A 29 -16.41 -17.53 -1.76
CA ARG A 29 -17.45 -16.55 -1.47
C ARG A 29 -17.10 -15.76 -0.20
N PHE A 30 -17.34 -14.47 -0.23
CA PHE A 30 -17.20 -13.60 0.92
C PHE A 30 -18.56 -13.12 1.39
N VAL A 31 -18.74 -13.11 2.72
CA VAL A 31 -19.89 -12.49 3.37
C VAL A 31 -19.34 -11.55 4.44
N VAL A 32 -19.58 -10.25 4.27
CA VAL A 32 -19.04 -9.22 5.14
C VAL A 32 -20.17 -8.49 5.88
N GLU A 33 -20.12 -8.56 7.19
CA GLU A 33 -20.93 -7.76 8.11
C GLU A 33 -20.14 -6.50 8.53
N VAL A 34 -20.81 -5.35 8.51
CA VAL A 34 -20.21 -4.04 8.79
C VAL A 34 -20.95 -3.33 9.92
N PRO A 35 -20.32 -2.40 10.67
CA PRO A 35 -20.99 -1.72 11.76
C PRO A 35 -22.11 -0.81 11.24
N ALA A 36 -23.14 -0.55 12.06
CA ALA A 36 -24.31 0.25 11.67
C ALA A 36 -23.97 1.68 11.17
N ARG A 37 -22.84 2.23 11.65
CA ARG A 37 -22.31 3.54 11.23
C ARG A 37 -21.66 3.57 9.84
N THR A 38 -21.59 2.43 9.15
CA THR A 38 -21.08 2.36 7.77
C THR A 38 -21.99 3.16 6.84
N PRO A 39 -21.47 4.14 6.06
CA PRO A 39 -22.29 4.89 5.13
C PRO A 39 -23.01 3.97 4.14
N ALA A 40 -24.31 4.21 3.94
CA ALA A 40 -25.12 3.40 3.03
C ALA A 40 -24.74 3.64 1.55
N ALA A 41 -24.24 4.83 1.23
CA ALA A 41 -23.67 5.17 -0.06
C ALA A 41 -22.18 4.84 -0.07
N GLY A 42 -21.75 4.02 -1.02
CA GLY A 42 -20.36 3.62 -1.20
C GLY A 42 -20.23 2.19 -1.72
N VAL A 43 -19.00 1.80 -2.07
CA VAL A 43 -18.64 0.42 -2.43
C VAL A 43 -17.66 -0.08 -1.39
N LEU A 44 -17.89 -1.30 -0.91
CA LEU A 44 -16.97 -1.99 -0.01
C LEU A 44 -16.05 -2.87 -0.85
N HIS A 45 -14.76 -2.87 -0.55
CA HIS A 45 -13.77 -3.63 -1.31
C HIS A 45 -13.03 -4.60 -0.39
N LEU A 46 -12.60 -5.73 -0.96
CA LEU A 46 -11.49 -6.51 -0.42
C LEU A 46 -10.22 -6.10 -1.16
N SER A 47 -9.20 -5.67 -0.41
CA SER A 47 -7.89 -5.36 -0.96
C SER A 47 -6.83 -6.28 -0.35
N GLY A 48 -6.06 -6.98 -1.18
CA GLY A 48 -5.21 -8.09 -0.75
C GLY A 48 -3.99 -8.31 -1.61
N ASP A 49 -3.23 -9.38 -1.35
CA ASP A 49 -1.95 -9.67 -2.00
C ASP A 49 -2.04 -10.17 -3.45
N ARG A 50 -3.26 -10.55 -3.87
CA ARG A 50 -3.53 -11.11 -5.21
C ARG A 50 -4.02 -10.07 -6.22
N PRO A 51 -3.81 -10.32 -7.53
CA PRO A 51 -4.40 -9.54 -8.60
C PRO A 51 -5.90 -9.32 -8.50
N GLU A 52 -6.64 -10.38 -8.23
CA GLU A 52 -8.09 -10.41 -8.08
C GLU A 52 -8.57 -9.59 -6.88
N LEU A 53 -7.67 -9.36 -5.92
CA LEU A 53 -7.88 -8.54 -4.72
C LEU A 53 -7.24 -7.16 -4.87
N GLY A 54 -6.90 -6.73 -6.08
CA GLY A 54 -6.36 -5.40 -6.34
C GLY A 54 -4.97 -5.15 -5.75
N SER A 55 -4.26 -6.20 -5.32
CA SER A 55 -2.84 -6.13 -4.93
C SER A 55 -2.49 -4.97 -3.99
N TRP A 56 -3.24 -4.84 -2.90
CA TRP A 56 -3.10 -3.78 -1.89
C TRP A 56 -3.37 -2.34 -2.38
N SER A 57 -4.18 -2.16 -3.43
CA SER A 57 -4.61 -0.84 -3.93
C SER A 57 -5.60 -0.10 -3.03
N GLY A 58 -6.30 -0.81 -2.15
CA GLY A 58 -7.46 -0.28 -1.41
C GLY A 58 -8.79 -0.37 -2.18
N THR A 59 -8.78 -0.71 -3.47
CA THR A 59 -9.97 -0.81 -4.34
C THR A 59 -9.95 -2.11 -5.16
N GLY A 60 -9.68 -3.24 -4.50
CA GLY A 60 -9.72 -4.57 -5.13
C GLY A 60 -11.15 -5.06 -5.39
N LEU A 61 -11.43 -6.33 -5.08
CA LEU A 61 -12.73 -6.95 -5.31
C LEU A 61 -13.86 -6.12 -4.67
N ALA A 62 -14.72 -5.54 -5.51
CA ALA A 62 -15.90 -4.82 -5.07
C ALA A 62 -16.99 -5.78 -4.59
N LEU A 63 -17.60 -5.47 -3.44
CA LEU A 63 -18.69 -6.25 -2.85
C LEU A 63 -20.04 -5.57 -3.12
N VAL A 64 -21.07 -6.40 -3.22
CA VAL A 64 -22.45 -5.98 -3.44
C VAL A 64 -23.23 -6.09 -2.13
N ARG A 65 -23.94 -5.03 -1.76
CA ARG A 65 -24.81 -5.02 -0.57
C ARG A 65 -26.13 -5.73 -0.85
N GLY A 66 -26.43 -6.76 -0.07
CA GLY A 66 -27.72 -7.45 -0.09
C GLY A 66 -28.83 -6.69 0.65
N GLN A 67 -30.08 -7.10 0.44
CA GLN A 67 -31.24 -6.54 1.16
C GLN A 67 -31.20 -6.83 2.67
N ASP A 68 -30.51 -7.89 3.06
CA ASP A 68 -30.24 -8.25 4.46
C ASP A 68 -29.11 -7.42 5.11
N GLY A 69 -28.55 -6.46 4.37
CA GLY A 69 -27.48 -5.58 4.84
C GLY A 69 -26.08 -6.19 4.80
N LEU A 70 -25.95 -7.47 4.42
CA LEU A 70 -24.66 -8.15 4.28
C LEU A 70 -24.04 -7.88 2.90
N TRP A 71 -22.73 -7.67 2.88
CA TRP A 71 -21.98 -7.44 1.64
C TRP A 71 -21.40 -8.76 1.13
N ARG A 72 -21.48 -9.00 -0.18
CA ARG A 72 -21.07 -10.26 -0.79
C ARG A 72 -20.23 -10.04 -2.04
N GLY A 73 -19.30 -10.95 -2.27
CA GLY A 73 -18.53 -11.03 -3.51
C GLY A 73 -17.87 -12.39 -3.62
N SER A 74 -17.30 -12.67 -4.77
CA SER A 74 -16.68 -13.96 -5.05
C SER A 74 -15.40 -13.79 -5.86
N LEU A 75 -14.56 -14.79 -5.74
CA LEU A 75 -13.19 -14.87 -6.22
C LEU A 75 -12.99 -16.31 -6.67
N GLU A 76 -12.58 -16.51 -7.91
CA GLU A 76 -12.17 -17.83 -8.39
C GLU A 76 -10.66 -17.96 -8.21
N LEU A 77 -10.23 -18.99 -7.48
CA LEU A 77 -8.82 -19.31 -7.29
C LEU A 77 -8.59 -20.80 -7.43
N ALA A 78 -7.43 -21.18 -7.93
CA ALA A 78 -7.00 -22.56 -7.89
C ALA A 78 -7.04 -23.11 -6.45
N ALA A 79 -7.57 -24.32 -6.27
CA ALA A 79 -7.60 -24.99 -4.98
C ALA A 79 -6.20 -25.07 -4.34
N GLY A 80 -6.13 -24.87 -3.03
CA GLY A 80 -4.90 -24.76 -2.24
C GLY A 80 -4.28 -23.36 -2.20
N THR A 81 -4.81 -22.39 -2.95
CA THR A 81 -4.24 -21.04 -3.02
C THR A 81 -4.50 -20.26 -1.72
N ALA A 82 -3.44 -19.95 -0.97
CA ALA A 82 -3.49 -19.05 0.18
C ALA A 82 -3.37 -17.58 -0.25
N PHE A 83 -4.15 -16.70 0.37
CA PHE A 83 -4.14 -15.27 0.09
C PHE A 83 -4.39 -14.45 1.35
N GLU A 84 -3.99 -13.19 1.30
CA GLU A 84 -4.18 -12.20 2.35
C GLU A 84 -5.05 -11.04 1.86
N PHE A 85 -5.85 -10.45 2.76
CA PHE A 85 -6.69 -9.31 2.43
C PHE A 85 -7.06 -8.45 3.65
N LYS A 86 -7.58 -7.27 3.35
CA LYS A 86 -8.25 -6.35 4.28
C LYS A 86 -9.52 -5.82 3.64
N VAL A 87 -10.46 -5.41 4.48
CA VAL A 87 -11.68 -4.73 4.05
C VAL A 87 -11.48 -3.22 4.07
N THR A 88 -11.85 -2.55 2.99
CA THR A 88 -11.78 -1.09 2.84
C THR A 88 -13.08 -0.54 2.27
N ARG A 89 -13.29 0.79 2.38
CA ARG A 89 -14.32 1.51 1.63
C ARG A 89 -13.71 2.30 0.47
N GLY A 90 -12.73 1.69 -0.21
CA GLY A 90 -12.04 2.26 -1.37
C GLY A 90 -10.76 3.06 -1.07
N SER A 91 -10.34 3.15 0.20
CA SER A 91 -9.06 3.76 0.58
C SER A 91 -8.51 3.12 1.85
N TRP A 92 -7.19 3.20 2.04
CA TRP A 92 -6.53 2.87 3.30
C TRP A 92 -6.95 3.79 4.45
N ASP A 93 -7.46 4.97 4.14
CA ASP A 93 -8.05 5.89 5.13
C ASP A 93 -9.38 5.39 5.70
N SER A 94 -10.02 4.43 5.03
CA SER A 94 -11.30 3.83 5.41
C SER A 94 -11.19 2.31 5.59
N VAL A 95 -9.99 1.82 5.96
CA VAL A 95 -9.73 0.41 6.26
C VAL A 95 -10.37 -0.02 7.59
N GLU A 96 -10.71 -1.31 7.67
CA GLU A 96 -11.19 -1.95 8.89
C GLU A 96 -10.24 -1.82 10.09
N LYS A 97 -10.84 -1.74 11.27
CA LYS A 97 -10.18 -1.72 12.59
C LYS A 97 -10.89 -2.67 13.56
N ASP A 98 -10.22 -2.95 14.67
CA ASP A 98 -10.87 -3.55 15.84
C ASP A 98 -11.89 -2.58 16.47
N ALA A 99 -12.63 -3.05 17.48
CA ALA A 99 -13.70 -2.26 18.10
C ALA A 99 -13.20 -0.99 18.81
N GLN A 100 -11.92 -0.94 19.18
CA GLN A 100 -11.23 0.16 19.84
C GLN A 100 -10.51 1.09 18.86
N GLY A 101 -10.52 0.77 17.56
CA GLY A 101 -9.83 1.53 16.52
C GLY A 101 -8.37 1.12 16.30
N GLY A 102 -7.92 0.03 16.91
CA GLY A 102 -6.61 -0.57 16.70
C GLY A 102 -6.47 -1.26 15.33
N GLU A 103 -5.22 -1.43 14.91
CA GLU A 103 -4.90 -2.11 13.66
C GLU A 103 -5.14 -3.61 13.76
N LEU A 104 -5.76 -4.16 12.72
CA LEU A 104 -5.88 -5.60 12.55
C LEU A 104 -4.72 -6.11 11.68
N ALA A 105 -4.23 -7.33 11.94
CA ALA A 105 -3.38 -8.03 10.99
C ALA A 105 -4.13 -8.25 9.66
N ASN A 106 -3.37 -8.50 8.57
CA ASN A 106 -3.97 -8.95 7.33
C ASN A 106 -4.77 -10.23 7.58
N ARG A 107 -6.01 -10.27 7.09
CA ARG A 107 -6.83 -11.49 7.12
C ARG A 107 -6.22 -12.49 6.15
N ARG A 108 -6.24 -13.77 6.49
CA ARG A 108 -5.71 -14.85 5.67
C ARG A 108 -6.79 -15.89 5.42
N ALA A 109 -6.86 -16.38 4.18
CA ALA A 109 -7.73 -17.49 3.80
C ALA A 109 -7.05 -18.37 2.74
N THR A 110 -7.61 -19.55 2.48
CA THR A 110 -7.11 -20.51 1.50
C THR A 110 -8.28 -21.07 0.71
N ALA A 111 -8.21 -21.04 -0.62
CA ALA A 111 -9.24 -21.61 -1.48
C ALA A 111 -9.22 -23.14 -1.36
N SER A 112 -10.21 -23.74 -0.72
CA SER A 112 -10.15 -25.16 -0.31
C SER A 112 -10.54 -26.18 -1.40
N GLY A 113 -11.05 -25.74 -2.57
CA GLY A 113 -11.43 -26.64 -3.68
C GLY A 113 -12.93 -26.97 -3.82
N GLY A 114 -13.81 -26.21 -3.16
CA GLY A 114 -15.28 -26.32 -3.25
C GLY A 114 -15.97 -24.98 -2.96
N GLU A 115 -17.26 -24.97 -2.58
CA GLU A 115 -17.93 -23.74 -2.10
C GLU A 115 -17.39 -23.32 -0.73
N ASP A 116 -16.34 -22.49 -0.73
CA ASP A 116 -15.80 -21.91 0.50
C ASP A 116 -16.48 -20.58 0.80
N THR A 117 -16.83 -20.33 2.07
CA THR A 117 -17.44 -19.07 2.49
C THR A 117 -16.65 -18.43 3.62
N VAL A 118 -15.89 -17.40 3.26
CA VAL A 118 -15.14 -16.57 4.22
C VAL A 118 -16.09 -15.51 4.79
N ARG A 119 -16.44 -15.68 6.07
CA ARG A 119 -17.24 -14.71 6.82
C ARG A 119 -16.35 -13.69 7.51
N VAL A 120 -16.63 -12.42 7.29
CA VAL A 120 -15.88 -11.31 7.86
C VAL A 120 -16.81 -10.40 8.62
N LYS A 121 -16.39 -10.02 9.83
CA LYS A 121 -17.05 -8.95 10.60
C LYS A 121 -16.07 -7.80 10.76
N VAL A 122 -16.43 -6.64 10.21
CA VAL A 122 -15.73 -5.38 10.44
C VAL A 122 -16.30 -4.77 11.71
N ALA A 123 -15.45 -4.45 12.68
CA ALA A 123 -15.90 -3.83 13.94
C ALA A 123 -15.98 -2.30 13.81
N ALA A 124 -15.00 -1.70 13.14
CA ALA A 124 -14.87 -0.27 13.00
C ALA A 124 -14.17 0.14 11.70
N TRP A 125 -14.30 1.41 11.33
CA TRP A 125 -13.58 2.04 10.23
C TRP A 125 -12.59 3.07 10.76
N ARG A 126 -11.40 3.15 10.16
CA ARG A 126 -10.32 4.08 10.55
C ARG A 126 -10.77 5.55 10.65
N ASP A 127 -11.52 6.02 9.68
CA ASP A 127 -12.04 7.39 9.60
C ASP A 127 -13.25 7.64 10.52
N GLN A 128 -13.72 6.62 11.23
CA GLN A 128 -14.84 6.70 12.18
C GLN A 128 -14.47 6.25 13.60
N THR A 129 -13.19 6.00 13.85
CA THR A 129 -12.65 5.79 15.19
C THR A 129 -12.10 7.12 15.67
N GLU A 130 -12.36 7.46 16.93
CA GLU A 130 -11.72 8.63 17.54
C GLU A 130 -10.21 8.50 17.33
N LYS A 131 -9.61 9.48 16.66
CA LYS A 131 -8.16 9.65 16.76
C LYS A 131 -7.91 9.91 18.26
N PRO A 132 -7.07 9.11 18.94
CA PRO A 132 -6.78 9.34 20.35
C PRO A 132 -6.54 10.82 20.59
N ALA A 133 -7.35 11.42 21.47
CA ALA A 133 -7.18 12.80 21.89
C ALA A 133 -5.78 12.90 22.50
N SER A 134 -4.90 13.67 21.86
CA SER A 134 -3.45 13.73 22.08
C SER A 134 -2.74 12.38 22.00
N ARG A 135 -2.29 12.01 20.80
CA ARG A 135 -1.20 11.04 20.67
C ARG A 135 0.08 11.74 21.13
N GLU A 136 0.86 11.11 22.00
CA GLU A 136 2.17 11.65 22.37
C GLU A 136 3.04 11.73 21.11
N HIS A 137 3.59 12.92 20.87
CA HIS A 137 4.56 13.13 19.80
C HIS A 137 5.89 12.52 20.22
N THR A 138 6.49 11.70 19.36
CA THR A 138 7.75 10.99 19.64
C THR A 138 8.98 11.65 19.02
N ILE A 139 8.76 12.73 18.27
CA ILE A 139 9.78 13.48 17.53
C ILE A 139 10.92 13.92 18.45
N THR A 140 12.14 13.58 18.07
CA THR A 140 13.38 14.17 18.58
C THR A 140 13.86 15.29 17.68
N GLY A 141 14.44 16.35 18.22
CA GLY A 141 14.96 17.47 17.41
C GLY A 141 13.87 18.40 16.84
N THR A 142 14.13 18.98 15.67
CA THR A 142 13.24 19.99 15.05
C THR A 142 12.60 19.43 13.79
N LEU A 143 11.28 19.21 13.82
CA LEU A 143 10.48 18.87 12.65
C LEU A 143 9.70 20.10 12.16
N ARG A 144 9.88 20.46 10.89
CA ARG A 144 9.11 21.50 10.22
C ARG A 144 8.10 20.88 9.28
N ARG A 145 6.82 21.15 9.48
CA ARG A 145 5.74 20.76 8.58
C ARG A 145 5.42 21.92 7.62
N HIS A 146 5.45 21.63 6.33
CA HIS A 146 5.01 22.53 5.27
C HIS A 146 3.67 22.03 4.77
N GLU A 147 2.61 22.70 5.21
CA GLU A 147 1.24 22.27 4.93
C GLU A 147 0.86 22.55 3.47
N LEU A 148 0.16 21.58 2.86
CA LEU A 148 -0.40 21.73 1.51
C LEU A 148 0.60 22.22 0.46
N PHE A 149 1.77 21.60 0.40
CA PHE A 149 2.73 21.83 -0.68
C PHE A 149 2.04 21.58 -2.04
N VAL A 150 1.93 22.64 -2.83
CA VAL A 150 1.23 22.61 -4.12
C VAL A 150 2.15 22.04 -5.19
N SER A 151 1.62 21.11 -5.98
CA SER A 151 2.31 20.49 -7.12
C SER A 151 1.47 20.61 -8.38
N LYS A 152 2.13 20.76 -9.53
CA LYS A 152 1.49 20.71 -10.85
C LYS A 152 1.36 19.28 -11.38
N HIS A 153 2.07 18.33 -10.79
CA HIS A 153 2.16 16.95 -11.29
C HIS A 153 1.34 15.97 -10.47
N VAL A 154 1.19 16.22 -9.16
CA VAL A 154 0.48 15.32 -8.24
C VAL A 154 -0.42 16.10 -7.29
N ALA A 155 -1.27 15.40 -6.54
CA ALA A 155 -2.13 16.04 -5.53
C ALA A 155 -1.28 16.72 -4.45
N SER A 156 -1.72 17.89 -3.99
CA SER A 156 -1.07 18.63 -2.90
C SER A 156 -1.03 17.79 -1.62
N ARG A 157 0.06 17.92 -0.86
CA ARG A 157 0.33 17.14 0.34
C ARG A 157 1.22 17.93 1.28
N ASP A 158 1.26 17.54 2.55
CA ASP A 158 2.24 18.13 3.46
C ASP A 158 3.64 17.61 3.15
N ILE A 159 4.66 18.37 3.53
CA ILE A 159 6.06 17.93 3.50
C ILE A 159 6.66 18.10 4.88
N LEU A 160 7.28 17.04 5.38
CA LEU A 160 7.90 16.98 6.70
C LEU A 160 9.41 17.10 6.54
N VAL A 161 10.03 18.10 7.18
CA VAL A 161 11.48 18.30 7.12
C VAL A 161 12.05 18.27 8.52
N TRP A 162 12.81 17.22 8.81
CA TRP A 162 13.55 17.07 10.06
C TRP A 162 14.96 17.64 9.93
N LEU A 163 15.38 18.40 10.93
CA LEU A 163 16.66 19.09 10.94
C LEU A 163 17.62 18.47 11.97
N PRO A 164 18.90 18.26 11.60
CA PRO A 164 19.86 17.64 12.48
C PRO A 164 20.19 18.55 13.67
N PRO A 165 20.74 17.98 14.76
CA PRO A 165 21.22 18.75 15.90
C PRO A 165 22.15 19.88 15.46
N ALA A 166 22.01 21.03 16.10
CA ALA A 166 22.79 22.25 15.84
C ALA A 166 22.59 22.89 14.44
N TYR A 167 21.59 22.47 13.65
CA TYR A 167 21.27 23.11 12.36
C TYR A 167 21.20 24.64 12.47
N GLU A 168 20.50 25.19 13.48
CA GLU A 168 20.35 26.64 13.67
C GLU A 168 21.62 27.36 14.17
N ARG A 169 22.55 26.62 14.78
CA ARG A 169 23.79 27.19 15.34
C ARG A 169 24.90 27.25 14.29
N ASP A 170 24.96 26.25 13.41
CA ASP A 170 25.95 26.17 12.35
C ASP A 170 25.35 26.70 11.03
N VAL A 171 25.41 28.02 10.87
CA VAL A 171 24.75 28.75 9.77
C VAL A 171 25.48 28.65 8.43
N THR A 172 26.75 28.24 8.42
CA THR A 172 27.55 28.10 7.19
C THR A 172 27.58 26.66 6.68
N ARG A 173 27.36 25.68 7.56
CA ARG A 173 27.32 24.27 7.18
C ARG A 173 26.14 23.94 6.28
N ARG A 174 26.44 23.10 5.30
CA ARG A 174 25.48 22.46 4.40
C ARG A 174 25.38 20.98 4.70
N TYR A 175 24.21 20.40 4.47
CA TYR A 175 23.86 19.06 4.89
C TYR A 175 23.41 18.21 3.69
N PRO A 176 23.79 16.92 3.62
CA PRO A 176 23.14 15.99 2.72
C PRO A 176 21.65 15.87 3.08
N VAL A 177 20.84 15.42 2.12
CA VAL A 177 19.40 15.25 2.28
C VAL A 177 19.01 13.81 1.96
N VAL A 178 18.18 13.21 2.82
CA VAL A 178 17.57 11.90 2.58
C VAL A 178 16.07 12.07 2.46
N TYR A 179 15.49 11.56 1.38
CA TYR A 179 14.05 11.60 1.13
C TYR A 179 13.42 10.26 1.47
N PHE A 180 12.32 10.29 2.23
CA PHE A 180 11.53 9.13 2.62
C PHE A 180 10.14 9.23 2.00
N HIS A 181 9.74 8.19 1.28
CA HIS A 181 8.34 7.97 0.90
C HIS A 181 7.53 7.52 2.13
N ASP A 182 6.19 7.59 2.04
CA ASP A 182 5.30 7.33 3.17
C ASP A 182 5.66 8.14 4.44
N GLY A 183 5.96 9.43 4.22
CA GLY A 183 6.49 10.36 5.22
C GLY A 183 5.71 10.43 6.53
N GLN A 184 4.41 10.14 6.52
CA GLN A 184 3.59 10.10 7.73
C GLN A 184 4.04 9.03 8.74
N ASN A 185 4.80 8.01 8.32
CA ASN A 185 5.30 6.97 9.22
C ASN A 185 6.70 7.25 9.77
N VAL A 186 7.37 8.33 9.33
CA VAL A 186 8.83 8.42 9.43
C VAL A 186 9.32 8.98 10.77
N PHE A 187 8.65 10.03 11.28
CA PHE A 187 9.17 10.87 12.37
C PHE A 187 8.32 10.97 13.62
N ASP A 188 7.03 10.63 13.51
CA ASP A 188 6.11 10.86 14.61
C ASP A 188 5.06 9.75 14.73
N GLY A 189 5.09 9.03 15.85
CA GLY A 189 4.12 8.01 16.22
C GLY A 189 2.69 8.55 16.35
N ALA A 190 2.53 9.87 16.51
CA ALA A 190 1.24 10.52 16.45
C ALA A 190 0.67 10.56 15.01
N THR A 191 1.53 10.68 14.00
CA THR A 191 1.14 10.78 12.58
C THR A 191 1.22 9.46 11.83
N SER A 192 1.86 8.45 12.40
CA SER A 192 2.05 7.13 11.78
C SER A 192 0.73 6.43 11.42
N PHE A 193 0.79 5.64 10.36
CA PHE A 193 -0.34 4.86 9.86
C PHE A 193 -0.86 3.92 10.96
N ILE A 194 0.05 3.17 11.58
CA ILE A 194 -0.24 2.42 12.79
C ILE A 194 0.16 3.29 13.99
N PRO A 195 -0.77 3.70 14.87
CA PRO A 195 -0.46 4.61 15.98
C PRO A 195 0.70 4.10 16.85
N GLY A 196 1.68 4.96 17.13
CA GLY A 196 2.87 4.62 17.93
C GLY A 196 3.88 3.68 17.25
N GLN A 197 3.62 3.27 16.00
CA GLN A 197 4.52 2.46 15.19
C GLN A 197 5.04 3.30 14.03
N GLU A 198 5.87 4.28 14.39
CA GLU A 198 6.70 5.01 13.44
C GLU A 198 7.97 4.23 13.09
N TRP A 199 8.69 4.71 12.08
CA TRP A 199 9.96 4.13 11.63
C TRP A 199 11.17 4.68 12.39
N ARG A 200 10.98 5.73 13.20
CA ARG A 200 11.96 6.26 14.15
C ARG A 200 13.21 6.82 13.48
N ALA A 201 13.03 7.44 12.32
CA ALA A 201 14.17 7.89 11.50
C ALA A 201 14.90 9.05 12.17
N ASP A 202 14.18 9.93 12.85
CA ASP A 202 14.74 11.05 13.60
C ASP A 202 15.54 10.57 14.82
N GLU A 203 15.06 9.63 15.64
CA GLU A 203 15.85 9.18 16.80
C GLU A 203 17.07 8.37 16.37
N ALA A 204 16.94 7.58 15.29
CA ALA A 204 18.07 6.88 14.71
C ALA A 204 19.11 7.87 14.18
N ALA A 205 18.70 8.90 13.44
CA ALA A 205 19.61 9.91 12.94
C ALA A 205 20.24 10.74 14.07
N ASP A 206 19.46 11.24 15.03
CA ASP A 206 19.95 11.98 16.19
C ASP A 206 20.99 11.16 16.99
N GLY A 207 20.68 9.89 17.29
CA GLY A 207 21.59 8.99 17.99
C GLY A 207 22.89 8.74 17.22
N LEU A 208 22.81 8.45 15.92
CA LEU A 208 24.00 8.21 15.08
C LEU A 208 24.84 9.49 14.89
N ILE A 209 24.21 10.66 14.75
CA ILE A 209 24.87 11.96 14.63
C ILE A 209 25.61 12.31 15.92
N ARG A 210 24.95 12.19 17.08
CA ARG A 210 25.57 12.46 18.39
C ARG A 210 26.70 11.49 18.71
N ALA A 211 26.60 10.24 18.25
CA ALA A 211 27.67 9.25 18.35
C ALA A 211 28.77 9.42 17.29
N HIS A 212 28.70 10.45 16.42
CA HIS A 212 29.64 10.69 15.33
C HIS A 212 29.81 9.52 14.34
N ARG A 213 28.77 8.68 14.20
CA ARG A 213 28.78 7.52 13.29
C ARG A 213 28.34 7.86 11.87
N ILE A 214 27.55 8.93 11.72
CA ILE A 214 27.18 9.51 10.43
C ILE A 214 27.36 11.04 10.49
N PRO A 215 27.59 11.71 9.35
CA PRO A 215 27.50 13.16 9.31
C PRO A 215 26.04 13.62 9.57
N PRO A 216 25.84 14.77 10.23
CA PRO A 216 24.57 15.51 10.24
C PRO A 216 23.89 15.55 8.87
N VAL A 217 22.59 15.25 8.84
CA VAL A 217 21.79 15.05 7.63
C VAL A 217 20.40 15.65 7.82
N ILE A 218 19.81 16.21 6.76
CA ILE A 218 18.40 16.63 6.73
C ILE A 218 17.57 15.45 6.25
N LEU A 219 16.46 15.16 6.91
CA LEU A 219 15.52 14.12 6.50
C LEU A 219 14.23 14.77 5.99
N VAL A 220 13.74 14.35 4.84
CA VAL A 220 12.51 14.85 4.22
C VAL A 220 11.52 13.70 4.08
N GLY A 221 10.42 13.75 4.81
CA GLY A 221 9.31 12.80 4.68
C GLY A 221 8.26 13.34 3.71
N ILE A 222 7.87 12.49 2.76
CA ILE A 222 6.82 12.76 1.77
C ILE A 222 5.61 11.88 2.08
N PRO A 223 4.64 12.37 2.87
CA PRO A 223 3.36 11.69 3.09
C PRO A 223 2.74 11.22 1.77
N ASN A 224 2.21 10.00 1.79
CA ASN A 224 1.46 9.49 0.66
C ASN A 224 0.05 10.08 0.61
N THR A 225 -0.68 9.77 -0.45
CA THR A 225 -2.11 10.11 -0.59
C THR A 225 -2.90 8.84 -0.95
N SER A 226 -4.20 8.97 -1.19
CA SER A 226 -5.00 7.88 -1.78
C SER A 226 -4.44 7.38 -3.12
N ALA A 227 -3.63 8.20 -3.81
CA ALA A 227 -2.93 7.85 -5.03
C ALA A 227 -1.65 7.02 -4.81
N ARG A 228 -1.31 6.63 -3.57
CA ARG A 228 -0.02 5.99 -3.21
C ARG A 228 0.43 4.93 -4.21
N VAL A 229 -0.44 3.98 -4.53
CA VAL A 229 -0.07 2.86 -5.40
C VAL A 229 0.16 3.32 -6.84
N ASP A 230 -0.65 4.27 -7.32
CA ASP A 230 -0.45 4.85 -8.66
C ASP A 230 0.85 5.64 -8.75
N GLU A 231 1.14 6.47 -7.75
CA GLU A 231 2.31 7.35 -7.70
C GLU A 231 3.61 6.58 -7.51
N TYR A 232 3.60 5.42 -6.84
CA TYR A 232 4.82 4.66 -6.56
C TYR A 232 5.10 3.53 -7.56
N THR A 233 4.18 3.26 -8.48
CA THR A 233 4.30 2.13 -9.42
C THR A 233 4.48 2.63 -10.85
N TRP A 234 5.51 2.10 -11.53
CA TRP A 234 5.85 2.49 -12.90
C TRP A 234 4.82 2.05 -13.93
N GLU A 235 4.41 0.80 -13.89
CA GLU A 235 3.53 0.24 -14.91
C GLU A 235 2.07 0.62 -14.67
N ASN A 236 1.43 1.14 -15.71
CA ASN A 236 -0.01 1.34 -15.73
C ASN A 236 -0.71 0.01 -16.08
N GLY A 237 -1.82 -0.29 -15.43
CA GLY A 237 -2.63 -1.48 -15.73
C GLY A 237 -2.17 -2.78 -15.05
N GLY A 238 -1.18 -2.73 -14.16
CA GLY A 238 -0.87 -3.83 -13.25
C GLY A 238 -2.00 -4.06 -12.24
N PRO A 239 -2.11 -5.24 -11.62
CA PRO A 239 -3.20 -5.56 -10.72
C PRO A 239 -3.31 -4.67 -9.47
N ARG A 240 -2.27 -3.89 -9.16
CA ARG A 240 -2.26 -2.93 -8.04
C ARG A 240 -2.80 -1.53 -8.44
N GLY A 241 -3.10 -1.29 -9.72
CA GLY A 241 -3.05 0.07 -10.28
C GLY A 241 -1.61 0.45 -10.59
N GLY A 242 -1.35 1.75 -10.80
CA GLY A 242 -0.02 2.21 -11.19
C GLY A 242 -0.01 3.18 -12.37
N GLY A 243 1.19 3.54 -12.80
CA GLY A 243 1.40 4.32 -14.01
C GLY A 243 1.60 5.82 -13.78
N ARG A 244 1.52 6.30 -12.53
CA ARG A 244 1.74 7.71 -12.18
C ARG A 244 3.08 8.00 -11.52
N SER A 245 4.00 7.02 -11.51
CA SER A 245 5.37 7.29 -11.05
C SER A 245 6.14 8.32 -11.88
N PRO A 246 5.93 8.50 -13.20
CA PRO A 246 6.57 9.59 -13.92
C PRO A 246 6.15 10.97 -13.40
N GLU A 247 4.88 11.17 -13.07
CA GLU A 247 4.35 12.40 -12.48
C GLU A 247 4.89 12.61 -11.07
N TYR A 248 4.93 11.55 -10.25
CA TYR A 248 5.52 11.62 -8.91
C TYR A 248 7.02 11.94 -8.96
N LEU A 249 7.75 11.38 -9.92
CA LEU A 249 9.17 11.69 -10.14
C LEU A 249 9.35 13.15 -10.54
N LYS A 250 8.53 13.70 -11.45
CA LYS A 250 8.55 15.12 -11.81
C LYS A 250 8.30 16.02 -10.61
N PHE A 251 7.28 15.70 -9.80
CA PHE A 251 7.05 16.38 -8.53
C PHE A 251 8.31 16.40 -7.66
N MET A 252 8.99 15.26 -7.51
CA MET A 252 10.22 15.20 -6.72
C MET A 252 11.35 16.03 -7.33
N THR A 253 11.68 15.82 -8.59
CA THR A 253 12.90 16.36 -9.21
C THR A 253 12.76 17.80 -9.68
N GLU A 254 11.55 18.22 -10.08
CA GLU A 254 11.30 19.54 -10.66
C GLU A 254 10.69 20.52 -9.66
N GLU A 255 10.07 20.05 -8.57
CA GLU A 255 9.38 20.90 -7.60
C GLU A 255 9.96 20.75 -6.18
N LEU A 256 9.90 19.55 -5.60
CA LEU A 256 10.24 19.34 -4.19
C LEU A 256 11.74 19.50 -3.92
N MET A 257 12.61 18.78 -4.63
CA MET A 257 14.06 18.84 -4.40
C MET A 257 14.62 20.25 -4.65
N PRO A 258 14.26 20.96 -5.75
CA PRO A 258 14.67 22.35 -5.93
C PRO A 258 14.17 23.26 -4.79
N TRP A 259 12.94 23.10 -4.35
CA TRP A 259 12.39 23.88 -3.24
C TRP A 259 13.13 23.60 -1.93
N VAL A 260 13.44 22.34 -1.61
CA VAL A 260 14.23 21.99 -0.42
C VAL A 260 15.62 22.63 -0.50
N ASN A 261 16.28 22.55 -1.66
CA ASN A 261 17.60 23.16 -1.86
C ASN A 261 17.61 24.69 -1.77
N ALA A 262 16.50 25.34 -2.11
CA ALA A 262 16.35 26.79 -1.99
C ALA A 262 16.02 27.26 -0.56
N ASN A 263 15.33 26.44 0.23
CA ASN A 263 14.81 26.81 1.55
C ASN A 263 15.62 26.26 2.73
N TYR A 264 16.53 25.31 2.47
CA TYR A 264 17.39 24.68 3.47
C TYR A 264 18.86 24.73 3.07
N ARG A 265 19.75 24.58 4.05
CA ARG A 265 21.20 24.54 3.83
C ARG A 265 21.62 23.16 3.34
N THR A 266 21.31 22.83 2.09
CA THR A 266 21.66 21.54 1.50
C THR A 266 22.99 21.59 0.73
N LEU A 267 23.58 20.42 0.50
CA LEU A 267 24.76 20.19 -0.36
C LEU A 267 24.38 20.11 -1.84
#